data_AF-A0AAV0XM64-F1
#
_entry.id   AF-A0AAV0XM64-F1
#
_cell.length_a   1.000
_cell.length_b   1.000
_cell.length_c   1.000
_cell.angle_alpha   90.00
_cell.angle_beta   90.00
_cell.angle_gamma   90.00
#
_symmetry.space_group_name_H-M   'P 1'
#
loop_
_entity.id
_entity.type
_entity.pdbx_description
1 polymer ?
#
loop_
_entity_poly.entity_id
_entity_poly.type
_entity_poly.pdbx_seq_one_letter_code
_entity_poly.pdbx_strand_id
1 'polypeptide(L)'
;MNSFTTGLNDWRHVHQRIKEHENNIGNLLFDNQNRLQREEVKKCRQVLDQIINVIKLIGKCGLSIRGKRNEAAYLLNNESVDHGNFLELIILLSKYYVVLNEHLNSVKKKSENQHNRNSKGRGNLVTFLSHYTTDNIINIISNLIKSTISKKIKEANMFSVLLDTTQDISVMDQCSIFVLLIF
;
A
#
# COMPACT_ATOMS: atom_id res chain seq x y z
N MET A 1 -39.11 21.38 -27.09
CA MET A 1 -38.38 22.63 -27.38
C MET A 1 -36.97 22.48 -26.86
N ASN A 2 -35.97 22.70 -27.70
CA ASN A 2 -34.55 22.53 -27.34
C ASN A 2 -34.13 23.73 -26.47
N SER A 3 -33.55 23.49 -25.29
CA SER A 3 -33.14 24.57 -24.36
C SER A 3 -32.08 25.51 -24.93
N PHE A 4 -31.45 25.13 -26.04
CA PHE A 4 -30.47 25.94 -26.78
C PHE A 4 -31.09 27.11 -27.56
N THR A 5 -32.41 27.19 -27.72
CA THR A 5 -33.08 28.27 -28.49
C THR A 5 -33.70 29.37 -27.63
N THR A 6 -33.69 29.23 -26.31
CA THR A 6 -34.19 30.25 -25.36
C THR A 6 -33.02 30.99 -24.72
N GLY A 7 -32.86 32.27 -25.05
CA GLY A 7 -31.81 33.14 -24.51
C GLY A 7 -31.87 33.35 -22.99
N LEU A 8 -30.75 33.77 -22.41
CA LEU A 8 -30.58 33.96 -20.97
C LEU A 8 -31.17 35.32 -20.53
N ASN A 9 -32.21 35.32 -19.69
CA ASN A 9 -32.89 36.54 -19.22
C ASN A 9 -32.48 37.01 -17.81
N ASP A 10 -31.67 36.22 -17.09
CA ASP A 10 -31.20 36.57 -15.74
C ASP A 10 -29.74 37.02 -15.76
N TRP A 11 -29.55 38.31 -16.02
CA TRP A 11 -28.23 38.93 -16.13
C TRP A 11 -27.49 39.07 -14.79
N ARG A 12 -28.19 38.99 -13.66
CA ARG A 12 -27.60 39.15 -12.32
C ARG A 12 -26.79 37.93 -11.89
N HIS A 13 -27.16 36.73 -12.35
CA HIS A 13 -26.47 35.47 -12.03
C HIS A 13 -25.62 34.90 -13.17
N VAL A 14 -25.28 35.73 -14.17
CA VAL A 14 -24.51 35.31 -15.35
C VAL A 14 -23.17 34.70 -14.96
N HIS A 15 -22.44 35.29 -14.02
CA HIS A 15 -21.15 34.72 -13.60
C HIS A 15 -21.32 33.30 -13.05
N GLN A 16 -22.42 33.03 -12.34
CA GLN A 16 -22.65 31.75 -11.68
C GLN A 16 -22.98 30.69 -12.72
N ARG A 17 -23.84 31.04 -13.69
CA ARG A 17 -24.18 30.16 -14.82
C ARG A 17 -23.01 29.89 -15.76
N ILE A 18 -22.14 30.88 -16.00
CA ILE A 18 -20.89 30.67 -16.75
C ILE A 18 -20.01 29.66 -16.00
N LYS A 19 -19.81 29.86 -14.70
CA LYS A 19 -19.01 28.95 -13.86
C LYS A 19 -19.58 27.52 -13.82
N GLU A 20 -20.90 27.39 -13.71
CA GLU A 20 -21.59 26.10 -13.79
C GLU A 20 -21.40 25.44 -15.15
N HIS A 21 -21.51 26.20 -16.24
CA HIS A 21 -21.30 25.71 -17.60
C HIS A 21 -19.84 25.28 -17.83
N GLU A 22 -18.87 26.06 -17.39
CA GLU A 22 -17.44 25.73 -17.49
C GLU A 22 -17.10 24.43 -16.74
N ASN A 23 -17.62 24.27 -15.53
CA ASN A 23 -17.50 23.02 -14.78
C ASN A 23 -18.17 21.84 -15.51
N ASN A 24 -19.31 22.07 -16.17
CA ASN A 24 -20.01 21.03 -16.93
C ASN A 24 -19.25 20.62 -18.18
N ILE A 25 -18.61 21.57 -18.88
CA ILE A 25 -17.75 21.29 -20.04
C ILE A 25 -16.57 20.42 -19.62
N GLY A 26 -15.88 20.77 -18.52
CA GLY A 26 -14.79 19.97 -17.98
C GLY A 26 -15.23 18.54 -17.66
N ASN A 27 -16.39 18.39 -17.02
CA ASN A 27 -16.94 17.06 -16.73
C ASN A 27 -17.28 16.29 -18.01
N LEU A 28 -17.92 16.89 -19.01
CA LEU A 28 -18.27 16.20 -20.26
C LEU A 28 -17.06 15.82 -21.12
N LEU A 29 -16.04 16.70 -21.19
CA LEU A 29 -14.83 16.44 -21.97
C LEU A 29 -13.96 15.35 -21.34
N PHE A 30 -13.90 15.28 -20.02
CA PHE A 30 -13.02 14.37 -19.30
C PHE A 30 -13.77 13.24 -18.57
N ASP A 31 -15.08 13.07 -18.73
CA ASP A 31 -15.86 12.08 -17.95
C ASP A 31 -15.29 10.67 -18.10
N ASN A 32 -14.98 10.27 -19.33
CA ASN A 32 -14.37 8.97 -19.62
C ASN A 32 -13.00 8.82 -18.94
N GLN A 33 -12.16 9.86 -18.97
CA GLN A 33 -10.83 9.82 -18.36
C GLN A 33 -10.92 9.78 -16.83
N ASN A 34 -11.83 10.57 -16.25
CA ASN A 34 -12.13 10.57 -14.82
C ASN A 34 -12.72 9.23 -14.38
N ARG A 35 -13.57 8.59 -15.21
CA ARG A 35 -14.11 7.26 -14.94
C ARG A 35 -13.01 6.21 -14.91
N LEU A 36 -12.12 6.20 -15.90
CA LEU A 36 -10.97 5.29 -15.95
C LEU A 36 -10.05 5.49 -14.74
N GLN A 37 -9.77 6.74 -14.37
CA GLN A 37 -8.96 7.05 -13.18
C GLN A 37 -9.61 6.52 -11.89
N ARG A 38 -10.94 6.68 -11.74
CA ARG A 38 -11.68 6.12 -10.59
C ARG A 38 -11.59 4.60 -10.54
N GLU A 39 -11.68 3.93 -11.69
CA GLU A 39 -11.54 2.48 -11.79
C GLU A 39 -10.12 2.01 -11.42
N GLU A 40 -9.08 2.71 -11.88
CA GLU A 40 -7.70 2.44 -11.50
C GLU A 40 -7.45 2.62 -10.00
N VAL A 41 -7.94 3.72 -9.41
CA VAL A 41 -7.85 3.96 -7.96
C VAL A 41 -8.54 2.85 -7.19
N LYS A 42 -9.70 2.38 -7.66
CA LYS A 42 -10.42 1.26 -7.05
C LYS A 42 -9.58 -0.03 -7.10
N LYS A 43 -8.99 -0.36 -8.25
CA LYS A 43 -8.09 -1.52 -8.40
C LYS A 43 -6.88 -1.40 -7.47
N CYS A 44 -6.22 -0.24 -7.42
CA CYS A 44 -5.08 -0.01 -6.54
C CYS A 44 -5.42 -0.20 -5.06
N ARG A 45 -6.60 0.30 -4.62
CA ARG A 45 -7.07 0.08 -3.24
C ARG A 45 -7.31 -1.39 -2.92
N GLN A 46 -7.84 -2.17 -3.86
CA GLN A 46 -8.05 -3.61 -3.69
C GLN A 46 -6.72 -4.37 -3.54
N VAL A 47 -5.72 -4.04 -4.35
CA VAL A 47 -4.36 -4.61 -4.23
C VAL A 47 -3.74 -4.25 -2.88
N LEU A 48 -3.84 -2.98 -2.49
CA LEU A 48 -3.27 -2.50 -1.23
C LEU A 48 -3.92 -3.17 -0.01
N ASP A 49 -5.25 -3.36 -0.02
CA ASP A 49 -5.98 -4.06 1.04
C ASP A 49 -5.44 -5.49 1.26
N GLN A 50 -5.23 -6.23 0.16
CA GLN A 50 -4.66 -7.58 0.22
C GLN A 50 -3.23 -7.58 0.76
N ILE A 51 -2.39 -6.63 0.33
CA ILE A 51 -1.02 -6.48 0.83
C ILE A 51 -1.02 -6.21 2.34
N ILE A 52 -1.87 -5.30 2.81
CA ILE A 52 -2.02 -5.01 4.25
C ILE A 52 -2.45 -6.26 5.01
N ASN A 53 -3.41 -7.03 4.48
CA ASN A 53 -3.87 -8.28 5.10
C ASN A 53 -2.75 -9.33 5.20
N VAL A 54 -1.93 -9.48 4.16
CA VAL A 54 -0.75 -10.36 4.19
C VAL A 54 0.27 -9.90 5.24
N ILE A 55 0.60 -8.61 5.29
CA ILE A 55 1.53 -8.05 6.28
C ILE A 55 1.01 -8.28 7.71
N LYS A 56 -0.28 -8.05 7.95
CA LYS A 56 -0.92 -8.31 9.25
C LYS A 56 -0.88 -9.79 9.62
N LEU A 57 -1.11 -10.70 8.66
CA LEU A 57 -1.03 -12.14 8.88
C LEU A 57 0.39 -12.56 9.28
N ILE A 58 1.39 -12.14 8.51
CA ILE A 58 2.80 -12.42 8.79
C ILE A 58 3.20 -11.92 10.18
N GLY A 59 2.86 -10.66 10.50
CA GLY A 59 3.13 -10.06 11.80
C GLY A 59 2.42 -10.78 12.95
N LYS A 60 1.16 -11.20 12.76
CA LYS A 60 0.40 -11.98 13.76
C LYS A 60 1.04 -13.35 14.03
N CYS A 61 1.55 -14.01 13.01
CA CYS A 61 2.19 -15.32 13.13
C CYS A 61 3.66 -15.25 13.55
N GLY A 62 4.26 -14.06 13.64
CA GLY A 62 5.68 -13.89 13.94
C GLY A 62 6.61 -14.42 12.85
N LEU A 63 6.14 -14.47 11.60
CA LEU A 63 6.93 -14.96 10.47
C LEU A 63 7.87 -13.87 9.95
N SER A 64 9.02 -14.27 9.40
CA SER A 64 9.89 -13.33 8.67
C SER A 64 9.17 -12.85 7.41
N ILE A 65 9.21 -11.55 7.11
CA ILE A 65 8.55 -11.01 5.91
C ILE A 65 9.37 -11.35 4.65
N ARG A 66 10.70 -11.26 4.78
CA ARG A 66 11.68 -11.32 3.69
C ARG A 66 12.45 -12.63 3.65
N GLY A 67 12.80 -13.06 2.45
CA GLY A 67 13.74 -14.14 2.19
C GLY A 67 15.19 -13.64 2.20
N LYS A 68 16.17 -14.55 2.05
CA LYS A 68 17.60 -14.19 2.15
C LYS A 68 18.13 -13.38 0.97
N ARG A 69 17.69 -13.65 -0.27
CA ARG A 69 18.37 -13.10 -1.48
C ARG A 69 17.48 -12.80 -2.69
N ASN A 70 16.29 -13.39 -2.83
CA ASN A 70 15.60 -13.42 -4.12
C ASN A 70 14.25 -12.67 -4.13
N GLU A 71 14.27 -11.36 -3.91
CA GLU A 71 13.06 -10.53 -3.96
C GLU A 71 12.79 -9.89 -5.34
N ALA A 72 13.64 -10.14 -6.33
CA ALA A 72 13.51 -9.48 -7.62
C ALA A 72 12.25 -9.95 -8.36
N ALA A 73 11.41 -8.99 -8.77
CA ALA A 73 10.11 -9.30 -9.34
C ALA A 73 10.14 -10.16 -10.61
N TYR A 74 11.21 -10.10 -11.41
CA TYR A 74 11.39 -10.95 -12.59
C TYR A 74 11.68 -12.43 -12.24
N LEU A 75 12.04 -12.74 -10.99
CA LEU A 75 12.27 -14.11 -10.52
C LEU A 75 10.99 -14.79 -10.03
N LEU A 76 9.90 -14.06 -9.82
CA LEU A 76 8.63 -14.53 -9.23
C LEU A 76 7.89 -15.63 -10.04
N ASN A 77 8.42 -16.07 -11.18
CA ASN A 77 7.93 -17.23 -11.93
C ASN A 77 8.73 -18.50 -11.64
N ASN A 78 9.85 -18.38 -10.93
CA ASN A 78 10.74 -19.49 -10.63
C ASN A 78 10.34 -20.16 -9.32
N GLU A 79 9.59 -21.26 -9.41
CA GLU A 79 9.12 -22.01 -8.23
C GLU A 79 10.25 -22.66 -7.41
N SER A 80 11.47 -22.74 -7.95
CA SER A 80 12.64 -23.27 -7.23
C SER A 80 13.32 -22.22 -6.34
N VAL A 81 12.82 -20.98 -6.35
CA VAL A 81 13.41 -19.85 -5.64
C VAL A 81 12.53 -19.46 -4.45
N ASP A 82 13.14 -19.34 -3.28
CA ASP A 82 12.49 -18.76 -2.11
C ASP A 82 12.45 -17.23 -2.22
N HIS A 83 11.25 -16.69 -2.43
CA HIS A 83 10.99 -15.24 -2.51
C HIS A 83 10.67 -14.61 -1.14
N GLY A 84 10.62 -15.41 -0.07
CA GLY A 84 10.20 -14.99 1.26
C GLY A 84 8.67 -15.00 1.43
N ASN A 85 8.24 -15.09 2.69
CA ASN A 85 6.84 -15.33 3.05
C ASN A 85 5.87 -14.29 2.47
N PHE A 86 6.26 -13.02 2.37
CA PHE A 86 5.41 -11.99 1.77
C PHE A 86 5.10 -12.25 0.30
N LEU A 87 6.15 -12.45 -0.52
CA LEU A 87 5.98 -12.63 -1.96
C LEU A 87 5.31 -13.97 -2.29
N GLU A 88 5.63 -15.03 -1.55
CA GLU A 88 4.97 -16.34 -1.69
C GLU A 88 3.46 -16.27 -1.38
N LEU A 89 3.07 -15.56 -0.32
CA LEU A 89 1.64 -15.36 -0.02
C LEU A 89 0.95 -14.51 -1.09
N ILE A 90 1.62 -13.50 -1.65
CA ILE A 90 1.07 -12.70 -2.75
C ILE A 90 0.89 -13.56 -4.02
N ILE A 91 1.86 -14.41 -4.37
CA ILE A 91 1.77 -15.34 -5.50
C ILE A 91 0.62 -16.34 -5.29
N LEU A 92 0.45 -16.84 -4.06
CA LEU A 92 -0.66 -17.73 -3.74
C LEU A 92 -2.01 -17.03 -3.90
N LEU A 93 -2.16 -15.83 -3.32
CA LEU A 93 -3.41 -15.07 -3.40
C LEU A 93 -3.73 -14.63 -4.83
N SER A 94 -2.72 -14.32 -5.64
CA SER A 94 -2.95 -13.91 -7.03
C SER A 94 -3.61 -15.01 -7.87
N LYS A 95 -3.52 -16.29 -7.47
CA LYS A 95 -4.25 -17.39 -8.14
C LYS A 95 -5.77 -17.26 -7.99
N TYR A 96 -6.24 -16.58 -6.94
CA TYR A 96 -7.67 -16.44 -6.62
C TYR A 96 -8.22 -15.04 -6.90
N TYR A 97 -7.37 -14.00 -6.85
CA TYR A 97 -7.79 -12.61 -7.05
C TYR A 97 -7.32 -12.05 -8.40
N VAL A 98 -8.26 -11.83 -9.31
CA VAL A 98 -8.00 -11.33 -10.67
C VAL A 98 -7.21 -10.01 -10.66
N VAL A 99 -7.62 -9.04 -9.84
CA VAL A 99 -6.98 -7.72 -9.77
C VAL A 99 -5.54 -7.80 -9.24
N LEU A 100 -5.28 -8.70 -8.28
CA LEU A 100 -3.94 -8.94 -7.76
C LEU A 100 -3.05 -9.61 -8.81
N ASN A 101 -3.61 -10.56 -9.57
CA ASN A 101 -2.92 -11.23 -10.66
C ASN A 101 -2.53 -10.25 -11.77
N GLU A 102 -3.44 -9.38 -12.18
CA GLU A 102 -3.16 -8.30 -13.15
C GLU A 102 -2.00 -7.42 -12.67
N HIS A 103 -2.02 -7.03 -11.40
CA HIS A 103 -0.94 -6.24 -10.80
C HIS A 103 0.39 -7.00 -10.80
N LEU A 104 0.40 -8.25 -10.31
CA LEU A 104 1.61 -9.09 -10.25
C LEU A 104 2.24 -9.27 -11.63
N ASN A 105 1.44 -9.55 -12.65
CA ASN A 105 1.92 -9.71 -14.02
C ASN A 105 2.47 -8.40 -14.60
N SER A 106 1.84 -7.26 -14.29
CA SER A 106 2.35 -5.94 -14.67
C SER A 106 3.72 -5.65 -14.04
N VAL A 107 3.88 -6.00 -12.77
CA VAL A 107 5.14 -5.84 -12.02
C VAL A 107 6.24 -6.75 -12.61
N LYS A 108 5.94 -8.02 -12.87
CA LYS A 108 6.86 -8.97 -13.52
C LYS A 108 7.36 -8.44 -14.87
N LYS A 109 6.44 -8.08 -15.76
CA LYS A 109 6.77 -7.56 -17.11
C LYS A 109 7.62 -6.28 -17.06
N LYS A 110 7.30 -5.35 -16.15
CA LYS A 110 8.12 -4.14 -15.96
C LYS A 110 9.52 -4.47 -15.47
N SER A 111 9.62 -5.44 -14.55
CA SER A 111 10.90 -5.89 -14.00
C SER A 111 11.78 -6.59 -15.04
N GLU A 112 11.20 -7.45 -15.87
CA GLU A 112 11.89 -8.13 -16.98
C GLU A 112 12.41 -7.11 -18.00
N ASN A 113 11.58 -6.15 -18.40
CA ASN A 113 11.97 -5.10 -19.34
C ASN A 113 13.14 -4.26 -18.81
N GLN A 114 13.16 -3.96 -17.51
CA GLN A 114 14.26 -3.22 -16.88
C GLN A 114 15.55 -4.05 -16.82
N HIS A 115 15.44 -5.33 -16.48
CA HIS A 115 16.56 -6.27 -16.46
C HIS A 115 17.20 -6.39 -17.85
N ASN A 116 16.39 -6.59 -18.90
CA ASN A 116 16.86 -6.77 -20.27
C ASN A 116 17.50 -5.51 -20.87
N ARG A 117 17.13 -4.32 -20.41
CA ARG A 117 17.66 -3.04 -20.92
C ARG A 117 18.98 -2.63 -20.27
N ASN A 118 19.53 -3.40 -19.34
CA ASN A 118 20.73 -3.06 -18.55
C ASN A 118 20.67 -1.65 -17.92
N SER A 119 19.46 -1.09 -17.74
CA SER A 119 19.27 0.27 -17.28
C SER A 119 19.42 0.32 -15.76
N LYS A 120 20.62 0.70 -15.29
CA LYS A 120 20.98 0.87 -13.86
C LYS A 120 20.57 2.25 -13.30
N GLY A 121 19.60 2.93 -13.92
CA GLY A 121 19.14 4.25 -13.49
C GLY A 121 18.36 4.20 -12.18
N ARG A 122 18.41 5.30 -11.40
CA ARG A 122 17.76 5.47 -10.07
C ARG A 122 16.22 5.37 -10.06
N GLY A 123 15.59 4.99 -11.17
CA GLY A 123 14.17 4.67 -11.25
C GLY A 123 13.94 3.21 -10.85
N ASN A 124 14.19 2.88 -9.57
CA ASN A 124 13.80 1.59 -9.02
C ASN A 124 12.32 1.36 -9.35
N LEU A 125 11.93 0.14 -9.74
CA LEU A 125 10.53 -0.18 -10.04
C LEU A 125 9.71 -0.08 -8.74
N VAL A 126 9.24 1.12 -8.40
CA VAL A 126 8.42 1.36 -7.21
C VAL A 126 7.03 0.81 -7.50
N THR A 127 6.78 -0.35 -6.91
CA THR A 127 5.51 -1.08 -7.00
C THR A 127 5.02 -1.38 -5.61
N PHE A 128 3.74 -1.74 -5.47
CA PHE A 128 3.21 -2.10 -4.16
C PHE A 128 3.90 -3.34 -3.55
N LEU A 129 4.57 -4.16 -4.37
CA LEU A 129 5.34 -5.33 -3.94
C LEU A 129 6.81 -5.01 -3.61
N SER A 130 7.26 -3.77 -3.86
CA SER A 130 8.64 -3.38 -3.58
C SER A 130 8.94 -3.35 -2.08
N HIS A 131 10.18 -3.70 -1.73
CA HIS A 131 10.73 -3.55 -0.39
C HIS A 131 10.36 -2.22 0.27
N TYR A 132 10.50 -1.12 -0.47
CA TYR A 132 10.27 0.22 0.05
C TYR A 132 8.81 0.42 0.45
N THR A 133 7.87 -0.09 -0.35
CA THR A 133 6.44 0.07 -0.06
C THR A 133 6.02 -0.82 1.10
N THR A 134 6.52 -2.05 1.17
CA THR A 134 6.23 -2.96 2.28
C THR A 134 6.74 -2.41 3.61
N ASP A 135 7.97 -1.86 3.64
CA ASP A 135 8.52 -1.21 4.84
C ASP A 135 7.72 0.00 5.29
N ASN A 136 7.26 0.84 4.34
CA ASN A 136 6.40 1.98 4.67
C ASN A 136 5.09 1.52 5.33
N ILE A 137 4.47 0.46 4.81
CA ILE A 137 3.24 -0.09 5.39
C ILE A 137 3.51 -0.66 6.78
N ILE A 138 4.61 -1.40 6.97
CA ILE A 138 5.03 -1.95 8.27
C ILE A 138 5.24 -0.82 9.29
N ASN A 139 5.92 0.26 8.89
CA ASN A 139 6.14 1.42 9.75
C ASN A 139 4.83 2.11 10.15
N ILE A 140 3.89 2.27 9.21
CA ILE A 140 2.56 2.81 9.51
C ILE A 140 1.82 1.93 10.52
N ILE A 141 1.79 0.61 10.30
CA ILE A 141 1.14 -0.35 11.21
C ILE A 141 1.82 -0.31 12.59
N SER A 142 3.15 -0.30 12.64
CA SER A 142 3.94 -0.20 13.88
C SER A 142 3.58 1.06 14.66
N ASN A 143 3.49 2.21 13.99
CA ASN A 143 3.12 3.47 14.62
C ASN A 143 1.68 3.45 15.16
N LEU A 144 0.73 2.85 14.42
CA LEU A 144 -0.65 2.69 14.89
C LEU A 144 -0.73 1.80 16.14
N ILE A 145 0.02 0.70 16.17
CA ILE A 145 0.11 -0.20 17.34
C ILE A 145 0.71 0.56 18.53
N LYS A 146 1.84 1.23 18.35
CA LYS A 146 2.50 2.03 19.39
C LYS A 146 1.60 3.14 19.94
N SER A 147 0.86 3.83 19.07
CA SER A 147 -0.11 4.84 19.45
C SER A 147 -1.24 4.25 20.30
N THR A 148 -1.75 3.09 19.89
CA THR A 148 -2.79 2.37 20.64
C THR A 148 -2.30 1.93 22.02
N ILE A 149 -1.08 1.36 22.11
CA ILE A 149 -0.45 0.98 23.38
C ILE A 149 -0.25 2.22 24.27
N SER A 150 0.27 3.32 23.70
CA SER A 150 0.48 4.58 24.42
C SER A 150 -0.83 5.13 24.98
N LYS A 151 -1.92 5.06 24.22
CA LYS A 151 -3.24 5.47 24.68
C LYS A 151 -3.71 4.63 25.87
N LYS A 152 -3.59 3.30 25.77
CA LYS A 152 -3.96 2.38 26.87
C LYS A 152 -3.16 2.62 28.15
N ILE A 153 -1.86 2.90 28.04
CA ILE A 153 -1.01 3.22 29.19
C ILE A 153 -1.47 4.52 29.87
N LYS A 154 -1.78 5.55 29.08
CA LYS A 154 -2.26 6.84 29.60
C LYS A 154 -3.62 6.74 30.29
N GLU A 155 -4.46 5.81 29.86
CA GLU A 155 -5.78 5.56 30.44
C GLU A 155 -5.73 4.66 31.69
N ALA A 156 -4.64 3.91 31.88
CA ALA A 156 -4.48 3.02 33.01
C ALA A 156 -4.14 3.81 34.29
N ASN A 157 -4.79 3.46 35.41
CA ASN A 157 -4.48 4.06 36.71
C ASN A 157 -3.11 3.59 37.23
N MET A 158 -2.77 2.32 36.97
CA MET A 158 -1.51 1.71 37.38
C MET A 158 -0.94 0.83 36.27
N PHE A 159 0.37 0.88 36.10
CA PHE A 159 1.11 -0.03 35.24
C PHE A 159 2.48 -0.31 35.86
N SER A 160 3.08 -1.43 35.47
CA SER A 160 4.47 -1.77 35.81
C SER A 160 5.31 -1.83 34.55
N VAL A 161 6.58 -1.46 34.66
CA VAL A 161 7.57 -1.56 33.58
C VAL A 161 8.67 -2.50 34.03
N LEU A 162 8.90 -3.56 33.27
CA LEU A 162 10.03 -4.46 33.45
C LEU A 162 11.02 -4.23 32.32
N LEU A 163 12.29 -4.21 32.68
CA LEU A 163 13.41 -4.05 31.75
C LEU A 163 14.32 -5.26 31.94
N ASP A 164 14.61 -5.94 30.83
CA ASP A 164 15.50 -7.10 30.80
C ASP A 164 16.60 -6.86 29.76
N THR A 165 17.85 -7.03 30.17
CA THR A 165 19.02 -6.87 29.29
C THR A 165 19.78 -8.19 29.21
N THR A 166 19.97 -8.69 28.00
CA THR A 166 20.77 -9.89 27.72
C THR A 166 21.77 -9.61 26.63
N GLN A 167 22.97 -10.16 26.75
CA GLN A 167 23.96 -10.11 25.68
C GLN A 167 23.68 -11.22 24.67
N ASP A 168 23.70 -10.91 23.37
CA ASP A 168 23.49 -11.91 22.32
C ASP A 168 24.80 -12.59 21.89
N ILE A 169 24.69 -13.56 20.97
CA ILE A 169 25.84 -14.32 20.43
C ILE A 169 26.89 -13.43 19.73
N SER A 170 26.53 -12.21 19.34
CA SER A 170 27.41 -11.22 18.74
C SER A 170 28.01 -10.26 19.76
N VAL A 171 27.86 -10.56 21.05
CA VAL A 171 28.39 -9.76 22.17
C VAL A 171 27.72 -8.38 22.22
N MET A 172 26.54 -8.23 21.62
CA MET A 172 25.74 -7.01 21.65
C MET A 172 24.67 -7.09 22.74
N ASP A 173 24.54 -6.00 23.51
CA ASP A 173 23.49 -5.89 24.51
C ASP A 173 22.13 -5.69 23.84
N GLN A 174 21.19 -6.60 24.13
CA GLN A 174 19.80 -6.51 23.74
C GLN A 174 18.97 -6.11 24.96
N CYS A 175 18.09 -5.12 24.81
CA CYS A 175 17.22 -4.64 25.89
C CYS A 175 15.75 -4.82 25.49
N SER A 176 15.01 -5.55 26.33
CA SER A 176 13.57 -5.77 26.19
C SER A 176 12.81 -4.99 27.26
N ILE A 177 11.77 -4.27 26.84
CA ILE A 177 10.89 -3.50 27.72
C ILE A 177 9.51 -4.13 27.71
N PHE A 178 9.02 -4.52 28.88
CA PHE A 178 7.67 -5.05 29.08
C PHE A 178 6.83 -4.05 29.86
N VAL A 179 5.62 -3.77 29.38
CA VAL A 179 4.65 -2.93 30.09
C VAL A 179 3.47 -3.80 30.49
N LEU A 180 3.25 -3.94 31.80
CA LEU A 180 2.12 -4.67 32.37
C LEU A 180 1.05 -3.67 32.82
N LEU A 181 -0.12 -3.71 32.18
CA LEU A 181 -1.29 -2.93 32.60
C LEU A 181 -2.00 -3.65 33.74
N ILE A 182 -2.28 -2.92 34.82
CA ILE A 182 -3.03 -3.43 35.97
C ILE A 182 -4.44 -2.84 35.85
N PHE A 183 -5.42 -3.69 35.54
CA PHE A 183 -6.83 -3.34 35.42
C PHE A 183 -7.57 -3.58 36.74
#